data_AF-A0A1L9U9J5-F1
#
_entry.id   AF-A0A1L9U9J5-F1
#
_cell.length_a   1.000
_cell.length_b   1.000
_cell.length_c   1.000
_cell.angle_alpha   90.00
_cell.angle_beta   90.00
_cell.angle_gamma   90.00
#
_symmetry.space_group_name_H-M   'P 1'
#
loop_
_entity.id
_entity.type
_entity.pdbx_description
1 polymer ?
#
loop_
_entity_poly.entity_id
_entity_poly.type
_entity_poly.pdbx_seq_one_letter_code
_entity_poly.pdbx_strand_id
1 'polypeptide(L)'
;MTATVHAPYLDNAAGPAYSEIMVMLNQPLRPQFPCTPVCRRCGWIPRDHRPHHVATNRNGNLGRPYYACPNCTSQTYSYSPHVRDRGWITWDDERGIRDSNPLCDCGVVSRQDRAGAGTTMSGLGFWTCATGRCGYFSRYRNGWTDEERMSGVGVNDHDCVEFFPWLL
;
A
#
# COMPACT_ATOMS: atom_id res chain seq x y z
N MET A 1 -74.06 1.34 9.58
CA MET A 1 -72.86 1.98 10.17
C MET A 1 -71.67 1.09 9.84
N THR A 2 -70.98 1.37 8.73
CA THR A 2 -69.82 0.59 8.25
C THR A 2 -68.55 1.35 8.62
N ALA A 3 -67.74 0.78 9.49
CA ALA A 3 -66.47 1.34 9.92
C ALA A 3 -65.36 0.99 8.92
N THR A 4 -64.76 2.02 8.33
CA THR A 4 -63.57 1.90 7.47
C THR A 4 -62.33 1.76 8.36
N VAL A 5 -61.64 0.63 8.28
CA VAL A 5 -60.37 0.41 8.97
C VAL A 5 -59.24 0.94 8.10
N HIS A 6 -58.58 2.02 8.53
CA HIS A 6 -57.35 2.51 7.93
C HIS A 6 -56.17 1.61 8.33
N ALA A 7 -55.50 1.02 7.34
CA ALA A 7 -54.22 0.33 7.56
C ALA A 7 -53.09 1.37 7.81
N PRO A 8 -52.14 1.08 8.71
CA PRO A 8 -51.01 1.98 8.94
C PRO A 8 -50.04 1.96 7.76
N TYR A 9 -49.61 3.16 7.39
CA TYR A 9 -48.53 3.44 6.45
C TYR A 9 -47.24 2.79 6.99
N LEU A 10 -46.72 1.79 6.29
CA LEU A 10 -45.38 1.27 6.56
C LEU A 10 -44.39 2.25 5.93
N ASP A 11 -43.63 2.94 6.77
CA ASP A 11 -42.48 3.74 6.35
C ASP A 11 -41.50 2.85 5.59
N ASN A 12 -41.41 3.07 4.29
CA ASN A 12 -40.38 2.50 3.44
C ASN A 12 -39.04 3.10 3.87
N ALA A 13 -38.33 2.42 4.76
CA ALA A 13 -36.89 2.61 4.92
C ALA A 13 -36.21 2.21 3.60
N ALA A 14 -36.09 3.16 2.68
CA ALA A 14 -35.33 2.99 1.46
C ALA A 14 -33.89 2.68 1.87
N GLY A 15 -33.48 1.42 1.67
CA GLY A 15 -32.06 1.05 1.78
C GLY A 15 -31.22 1.85 0.79
N PRO A 16 -29.89 1.89 0.97
CA PRO A 16 -29.01 2.66 0.11
C PRO A 16 -29.25 2.28 -1.35
N ALA A 17 -29.38 3.30 -2.21
CA ALA A 17 -29.60 3.09 -3.63
C ALA A 17 -28.47 2.21 -4.18
N TYR A 18 -28.77 1.35 -5.16
CA TYR A 18 -27.82 0.42 -5.78
C TYR A 18 -26.48 1.09 -6.18
N SER A 19 -26.51 2.39 -6.52
CA SER A 19 -25.32 3.21 -6.79
C SER A 19 -24.41 3.40 -5.57
N GLU A 20 -24.95 3.57 -4.37
CA GLU A 20 -24.17 3.74 -3.14
C GLU A 20 -23.49 2.44 -2.71
N ILE A 21 -24.18 1.30 -2.92
CA ILE A 21 -23.61 -0.03 -2.66
C ILE A 21 -22.42 -0.30 -3.60
N MET A 22 -22.54 0.06 -4.89
CA MET A 22 -21.44 -0.09 -5.84
C MET A 22 -20.26 0.84 -5.54
N VAL A 23 -20.50 2.05 -5.02
CA VAL A 23 -19.44 2.97 -4.58
C VAL A 23 -18.69 2.42 -3.37
N MET A 24 -19.40 1.79 -2.41
CA MET A 24 -18.74 1.17 -1.24
C MET A 24 -17.94 -0.08 -1.61
N LEU A 25 -18.40 -0.89 -2.56
CA LEU A 25 -17.68 -2.08 -3.02
C LEU A 25 -16.42 -1.78 -3.84
N ASN A 26 -16.31 -0.57 -4.41
CA ASN A 26 -15.15 -0.14 -5.19
C ASN A 26 -14.13 0.69 -4.40
N GLN A 27 -14.29 0.82 -3.08
CA GLN A 27 -13.29 1.52 -2.28
C GLN A 27 -12.00 0.70 -2.17
N PRO A 28 -10.83 1.34 -2.36
CA PRO A 28 -9.54 0.72 -2.06
C PRO A 28 -9.51 0.09 -0.68
N LEU A 29 -9.01 -1.14 -0.57
CA LEU A 29 -8.76 -1.73 0.74
C LEU A 29 -7.69 -0.90 1.46
N ARG A 30 -7.98 -0.53 2.71
CA ARG A 30 -6.99 0.13 3.57
C ARG A 30 -6.16 -0.92 4.33
N PRO A 31 -4.84 -0.71 4.47
CA PRO A 31 -4.02 -1.54 5.34
C PRO A 31 -4.45 -1.37 6.80
N GLN A 32 -4.40 -2.46 7.57
CA GLN A 32 -4.70 -2.48 8.99
C GLN A 32 -3.41 -2.53 9.81
N PHE A 33 -3.37 -1.77 10.91
CA PHE A 33 -2.22 -1.70 11.84
C PHE A 33 -2.65 -2.02 13.28
N PRO A 34 -1.84 -2.76 14.07
CA PRO A 34 -0.61 -3.44 13.66
C PRO A 34 -0.90 -4.49 12.58
N CYS A 35 -0.05 -4.55 11.57
CA CYS A 35 -0.21 -5.47 10.48
C CYS A 35 0.05 -6.91 10.94
N THR A 36 -0.49 -7.87 10.18
CA THR A 36 -0.22 -9.30 10.35
C THR A 36 0.67 -9.75 9.19
N PRO A 37 1.98 -9.45 9.24
CA PRO A 37 2.78 -9.55 8.06
C PRO A 37 3.27 -10.98 7.87
N VAL A 38 3.34 -11.38 6.61
CA VAL A 38 3.88 -12.67 6.19
C VAL A 38 5.00 -12.38 5.20
N CYS A 39 6.17 -12.94 5.43
CA CYS A 39 7.29 -12.78 4.50
C CYS A 39 6.90 -13.38 3.14
N ARG A 40 6.76 -12.53 2.13
CA ARG A 40 6.37 -12.97 0.77
C ARG A 40 7.34 -13.96 0.11
N ARG A 41 8.55 -14.11 0.67
CA ARG A 41 9.61 -14.97 0.12
C ARG A 41 9.62 -16.36 0.75
N CYS A 42 9.43 -16.47 2.06
CA CYS A 42 9.56 -17.75 2.78
C CYS A 42 8.38 -18.08 3.70
N GLY A 43 7.33 -17.27 3.71
CA GLY A 43 6.15 -17.48 4.55
C GLY A 43 6.38 -17.25 6.04
N TRP A 44 7.55 -16.74 6.46
CA TRP A 44 7.83 -16.45 7.86
C TRP A 44 6.84 -15.44 8.46
N ILE A 45 6.37 -15.74 9.68
CA ILE A 45 5.43 -14.91 10.45
C ILE A 45 6.14 -14.52 11.77
N PRO A 46 6.15 -13.24 12.17
CA PRO A 46 6.68 -12.83 13.47
C PRO A 46 5.92 -13.51 14.62
N ARG A 47 6.64 -14.12 15.57
CA ARG A 47 6.00 -14.84 16.69
C ARG A 47 5.24 -13.93 17.65
N ASP A 48 5.78 -12.73 17.89
CA ASP A 48 5.30 -11.85 18.96
C ASP A 48 4.56 -10.61 18.46
N HIS A 49 4.39 -10.45 17.13
CA HIS A 49 3.87 -9.22 16.50
C HIS A 49 4.51 -7.92 17.05
N ARG A 50 5.74 -8.01 17.58
CA ARG A 50 6.48 -6.85 18.06
C ARG A 50 7.36 -6.35 16.93
N PRO A 51 7.06 -5.19 16.33
CA PRO A 51 7.92 -4.60 15.34
C PRO A 51 9.24 -4.14 15.99
N HIS A 52 10.31 -4.16 15.21
CA HIS A 52 11.55 -3.47 15.54
C HIS A 52 11.34 -1.95 15.42
N HIS A 53 12.09 -1.17 16.20
CA HIS A 53 12.14 0.28 16.06
C HIS A 53 13.53 0.72 15.62
N VAL A 54 13.59 1.68 14.71
CA VAL A 54 14.87 2.29 14.31
C VAL A 54 15.38 3.15 15.46
N ALA A 55 16.58 2.81 15.97
CA ALA A 55 17.18 3.49 17.13
C ALA A 55 17.91 4.81 16.80
N THR A 56 18.27 5.05 15.53
CA THR A 56 19.07 6.23 15.12
C THR A 56 18.52 6.92 13.86
N ASN A 57 18.75 8.24 13.76
CA ASN A 57 18.05 9.12 12.84
C ASN A 57 18.95 9.71 11.73
N ARG A 58 19.52 8.89 10.83
CA ARG A 58 20.18 9.47 9.64
C ARG A 58 19.21 9.83 8.51
N ASN A 59 18.07 9.12 8.45
CA ASN A 59 17.18 9.15 7.29
C ASN A 59 15.72 9.53 7.62
N GLY A 60 15.43 10.05 8.83
CA GLY A 60 14.06 10.47 9.20
C GLY A 60 13.09 9.32 9.52
N ASN A 61 13.60 8.11 9.76
CA ASN A 61 12.83 6.91 10.09
C ASN A 61 12.86 6.53 11.58
N LEU A 62 13.40 7.41 12.44
CA LEU A 62 13.50 7.17 13.88
C LEU A 62 12.14 6.82 14.48
N GLY A 63 12.10 5.78 15.32
CA GLY A 63 10.89 5.37 16.05
C GLY A 63 9.86 4.61 15.22
N ARG A 64 9.98 4.58 13.88
CA ARG A 64 9.03 3.86 13.02
C ARG A 64 9.10 2.35 13.28
N PRO A 65 7.97 1.71 13.58
CA PRO A 65 7.90 0.26 13.76
C PRO A 65 8.02 -0.47 12.41
N TYR A 66 8.80 -1.55 12.34
CA TYR A 66 8.91 -2.41 11.16
C TYR A 66 9.11 -3.89 11.51
N TYR A 67 8.75 -4.76 10.59
CA TYR A 67 9.11 -6.17 10.63
C TYR A 67 10.20 -6.45 9.62
N ALA A 68 11.17 -7.29 10.00
CA ALA A 68 12.20 -7.80 9.12
C ALA A 68 12.25 -9.32 9.24
N CYS A 69 12.32 -10.01 8.10
CA CYS A 69 12.33 -11.47 8.10
C CYS A 69 13.77 -11.96 8.37
N PRO A 70 14.05 -12.64 9.50
CA PRO A 70 15.39 -13.10 9.86
C PRO A 70 15.97 -14.08 8.82
N ASN A 71 15.11 -14.85 8.16
CA ASN A 71 15.52 -15.85 7.16
C ASN A 71 15.86 -15.25 5.79
N CYS A 72 15.56 -13.97 5.57
CA CYS A 72 15.74 -13.31 4.28
C CYS A 72 16.63 -12.06 4.39
N THR A 73 17.28 -11.81 5.52
CA THR A 73 18.03 -10.58 5.78
C THR A 73 19.30 -10.39 4.94
N SER A 74 19.86 -11.44 4.34
CA SER A 74 21.24 -11.44 3.81
C SER A 74 21.49 -10.69 2.48
N GLN A 75 20.53 -9.93 1.95
CA GLN A 75 20.71 -9.17 0.69
C GLN A 75 20.16 -7.74 0.73
N THR A 76 20.03 -7.13 1.91
CA THR A 76 19.50 -5.76 2.08
C THR A 76 20.40 -4.65 1.50
N TYR A 77 21.66 -4.96 1.14
CA TYR A 77 22.62 -3.99 0.60
C TYR A 77 22.99 -4.18 -0.87
N SER A 78 22.46 -5.21 -1.54
CA SER A 78 22.73 -5.43 -2.96
C SER A 78 21.80 -4.56 -3.81
N TYR A 79 22.40 -3.77 -4.70
CA TYR A 79 21.73 -3.05 -5.78
C TYR A 79 21.19 -4.06 -6.81
N SER A 80 20.27 -4.93 -6.41
CA SER A 80 19.52 -5.75 -7.35
C SER A 80 18.39 -4.90 -7.91
N PRO A 81 18.25 -4.79 -9.25
CA PRO A 81 17.09 -4.18 -9.88
C PRO A 81 15.80 -4.97 -9.59
N HIS A 82 15.90 -6.23 -9.16
CA HIS A 82 14.76 -7.04 -8.77
C HIS A 82 14.48 -6.88 -7.26
N VAL A 83 13.44 -6.09 -6.93
CA VAL A 83 12.92 -5.91 -5.56
C VAL A 83 12.54 -7.26 -4.91
N ARG A 84 12.31 -8.29 -5.72
CA ARG A 84 11.98 -9.66 -5.28
C ARG A 84 13.15 -10.39 -4.59
N ASP A 85 14.40 -10.00 -4.87
CA ASP A 85 15.59 -10.70 -4.37
C ASP A 85 16.18 -10.10 -3.08
N ARG A 86 15.76 -8.88 -2.72
CA ARG A 86 16.21 -8.19 -1.51
C ARG A 86 15.65 -8.85 -0.25
N GLY A 87 16.22 -8.48 0.90
CA GLY A 87 15.62 -8.85 2.16
C GLY A 87 14.21 -8.32 2.31
N TRP A 88 13.42 -9.00 3.13
CA TRP A 88 12.03 -8.62 3.36
C TRP A 88 11.92 -7.74 4.61
N ILE A 89 11.40 -6.54 4.41
CA ILE A 89 11.08 -5.55 5.45
C ILE A 89 9.70 -4.96 5.12
N THR A 90 8.88 -4.70 6.14
CA THR A 90 7.65 -3.92 6.00
C THR A 90 7.42 -3.02 7.21
N TRP A 91 6.95 -1.79 6.97
CA TRP A 91 6.65 -0.82 8.01
C TRP A 91 5.28 -1.12 8.64
N ASP A 92 5.18 -0.96 9.96
CA ASP A 92 3.98 -1.22 10.76
C ASP A 92 3.34 0.09 11.27
N ASP A 93 3.26 1.09 10.39
CA ASP A 93 2.67 2.40 10.69
C ASP A 93 1.86 2.95 9.50
N GLU A 94 1.08 4.01 9.71
CA GLU A 94 0.27 4.63 8.66
C GLU A 94 1.03 5.65 7.79
N ARG A 95 2.31 5.89 8.07
CA ARG A 95 3.06 6.97 7.43
C ARG A 95 3.20 6.74 5.93
N GLY A 96 2.78 7.73 5.14
CA GLY A 96 2.84 7.68 3.68
C GLY A 96 1.65 6.96 3.02
N ILE A 97 0.60 6.62 3.79
CA ILE A 97 -0.60 5.96 3.27
C ILE A 97 -1.71 7.00 3.13
N ARG A 98 -2.27 7.13 1.92
CA ARG A 98 -3.38 8.04 1.59
C ARG A 98 -4.29 7.35 0.59
N ASP A 99 -5.60 7.59 0.65
CA ASP A 99 -6.57 6.95 -0.27
C ASP A 99 -6.30 7.21 -1.76
N SER A 100 -5.62 8.32 -2.06
CA SER A 100 -5.24 8.68 -3.41
C SER A 100 -3.99 7.94 -3.92
N ASN A 101 -3.32 7.15 -3.08
CA ASN A 101 -2.16 6.38 -3.52
C ASN A 101 -2.61 5.26 -4.46
N PRO A 102 -1.77 4.85 -5.42
CA PRO A 102 -2.08 3.73 -6.29
C PRO A 102 -2.24 2.43 -5.48
N LEU A 103 -2.99 1.48 -6.03
CA LEU A 103 -3.15 0.16 -5.42
C LEU A 103 -1.91 -0.69 -5.67
N CYS A 104 -1.57 -1.54 -4.71
CA CYS A 104 -0.63 -2.62 -4.94
C CYS A 104 -1.34 -3.89 -5.45
N ASP A 105 -0.58 -4.92 -5.82
CA ASP A 105 -1.11 -6.23 -6.29
C ASP A 105 -2.06 -6.93 -5.30
N CYS A 106 -2.11 -6.50 -4.04
CA CYS A 106 -3.07 -7.00 -3.06
C CYS A 106 -4.45 -6.33 -3.14
N GLY A 107 -4.64 -5.33 -4.02
CA GLY A 107 -5.83 -4.47 -4.03
C GLY A 107 -5.88 -3.47 -2.86
N VAL A 108 -4.78 -3.34 -2.12
CA VAL A 108 -4.64 -2.44 -0.96
C VAL A 108 -3.93 -1.16 -1.38
N VAL A 109 -4.35 -0.02 -0.82
CA VAL A 109 -3.67 1.28 -0.97
C VAL A 109 -2.18 1.13 -0.66
N SER A 110 -1.33 1.57 -1.59
CA SER A 110 0.13 1.52 -1.42
C SER A 110 0.65 2.58 -0.44
N ARG A 111 1.90 2.41 -0.02
CA ARG A 111 2.63 3.37 0.81
C ARG A 111 3.59 4.18 -0.05
N GLN A 112 3.54 5.49 0.11
CA GLN A 112 4.54 6.43 -0.37
C GLN A 112 5.77 6.42 0.54
N ASP A 113 6.96 6.28 -0.04
CA ASP A 113 8.23 6.44 0.66
C ASP A 113 9.22 7.25 -0.20
N ARG A 114 10.39 7.57 0.35
CA ARG A 114 11.42 8.40 -0.30
C ARG A 114 12.75 7.68 -0.34
N ALA A 115 13.38 7.70 -1.50
CA ALA A 115 14.70 7.14 -1.69
C ALA A 115 15.75 8.02 -0.99
N GLY A 116 16.61 7.36 -0.19
CA GLY A 116 17.66 8.03 0.57
C GLY A 116 18.76 8.60 -0.32
N ALA A 117 19.56 9.51 0.25
CA ALA A 117 20.56 10.30 -0.46
C ALA A 117 21.66 9.47 -1.16
N GLY A 118 21.93 8.25 -0.68
CA GLY A 118 22.94 7.35 -1.23
C GLY A 118 22.44 6.36 -2.28
N THR A 119 21.25 6.59 -2.85
CA THR A 119 20.67 5.70 -3.87
C THR A 119 20.69 6.36 -5.24
N THR A 120 20.62 5.58 -6.33
CA THR A 120 20.50 6.11 -7.69
C THR A 120 19.18 6.82 -7.95
N MET A 121 18.22 6.70 -7.02
CA MET A 121 16.94 7.40 -7.04
C MET A 121 16.92 8.54 -6.01
N SER A 122 18.08 9.03 -5.58
CA SER A 122 18.19 10.02 -4.50
C SER A 122 17.19 11.17 -4.65
N GLY A 123 16.34 11.35 -3.64
CA GLY A 123 15.31 12.38 -3.65
C GLY A 123 13.99 11.97 -4.29
N LEU A 124 13.97 10.99 -5.20
CA LEU A 124 12.72 10.49 -5.76
C LEU A 124 11.90 9.75 -4.71
N GLY A 125 10.58 9.86 -4.86
CA GLY A 125 9.62 9.08 -4.11
C GLY A 125 9.32 7.79 -4.86
N PHE A 126 8.72 6.83 -4.15
CA PHE A 126 8.27 5.59 -4.74
C PHE A 126 7.09 5.02 -3.95
N TRP A 127 6.34 4.14 -4.58
CA TRP A 127 5.23 3.40 -3.99
C TRP A 127 5.66 1.98 -3.64
N THR A 128 5.19 1.47 -2.51
CA THR A 128 5.39 0.07 -2.09
C THR A 128 4.13 -0.53 -1.51
N CYS A 129 4.05 -1.87 -1.47
CA CYS A 129 3.01 -2.56 -0.72
C CYS A 129 3.04 -2.12 0.75
N ALA A 130 1.95 -1.54 1.24
CA ALA A 130 1.86 -1.01 2.61
C ALA A 130 1.95 -2.11 3.69
N THR A 131 1.60 -3.35 3.34
CA THR A 131 1.57 -4.52 4.25
C THR A 131 2.74 -5.49 4.03
N GLY A 132 3.57 -5.26 3.00
CA GLY A 132 4.67 -6.14 2.63
C GLY A 132 4.26 -7.51 2.06
N ARG A 133 2.97 -7.76 1.83
CA ARG A 133 2.43 -9.05 1.34
C ARG A 133 2.80 -9.34 -0.12
N CYS A 134 2.87 -8.32 -0.97
CA CYS A 134 3.34 -8.46 -2.34
C CYS A 134 4.68 -7.74 -2.59
N GLY A 135 5.17 -7.86 -3.82
CA GLY A 135 6.42 -7.26 -4.29
C GLY A 135 6.24 -5.90 -4.97
N TYR A 136 5.02 -5.35 -4.98
CA TYR A 136 4.70 -4.10 -5.66
C TYR A 136 5.68 -2.98 -5.32
N PHE A 137 6.22 -2.39 -6.37
CA PHE A 137 7.12 -1.24 -6.35
C PHE A 137 6.87 -0.41 -7.60
N SER A 138 6.75 0.90 -7.45
CA SER A 138 6.62 1.82 -8.57
C SER A 138 7.37 3.12 -8.28
N ARG A 139 8.10 3.60 -9.30
CA ARG A 139 8.77 4.91 -9.28
C ARG A 139 7.93 6.02 -9.94
N TYR A 140 6.83 5.64 -10.59
CA TYR A 140 6.01 6.53 -11.40
C TYR A 140 4.86 7.08 -10.58
N ARG A 141 4.51 8.35 -10.78
CA ARG A 141 3.48 9.06 -10.00
C ARG A 141 2.11 8.38 -10.04
N ASN A 142 1.79 7.69 -11.12
CA ASN A 142 0.52 6.97 -11.32
C ASN A 142 0.51 5.54 -10.76
N GLY A 143 1.65 5.05 -10.23
CA GLY A 143 1.75 3.71 -9.65
C GLY A 143 2.07 2.59 -10.63
N TRP A 144 2.33 2.88 -11.90
CA TRP A 144 2.74 1.80 -12.82
C TRP A 144 4.07 1.19 -12.43
N THR A 145 4.18 -0.12 -12.58
CA THR A 145 5.42 -0.88 -12.45
C THR A 145 6.29 -0.70 -13.70
N ASP A 146 7.58 -1.03 -13.57
CA ASP A 146 8.46 -1.02 -14.74
C ASP A 146 8.00 -2.07 -15.77
N GLU A 147 7.45 -3.20 -15.32
CA GLU A 147 6.88 -4.23 -16.17
C GLU A 147 5.66 -3.73 -16.96
N GLU A 148 4.74 -3.03 -16.31
CA GLU A 148 3.56 -2.43 -16.98
C GLU A 148 3.99 -1.42 -18.04
N ARG A 149 4.96 -0.55 -17.73
CA ARG A 149 5.55 0.37 -18.70
C ARG A 149 6.14 -0.38 -19.91
N MET A 150 6.95 -1.41 -19.66
CA MET A 150 7.61 -2.17 -20.73
C MET A 150 6.64 -2.98 -21.60
N SER A 151 5.48 -3.37 -21.05
CA SER A 151 4.47 -4.10 -21.80
C SER A 151 3.80 -3.26 -22.90
N GLY A 152 3.82 -1.93 -22.78
CA GLY A 152 3.22 -1.00 -23.74
C GLY A 152 1.68 -1.07 -23.85
N VAL A 153 1.03 -1.95 -23.09
CA VAL A 153 -0.44 -2.12 -23.16
C VAL A 153 -1.12 -1.03 -22.34
N GLY A 154 -1.70 -0.05 -23.04
CA GLY A 154 -2.45 1.04 -22.39
C GLY A 154 -1.59 2.04 -21.62
N VAL A 155 -0.27 2.00 -21.81
CA VAL A 155 0.70 2.90 -21.17
C VAL A 155 1.22 3.88 -22.21
N ASN A 156 0.92 5.17 -22.03
CA ASN A 156 1.61 6.22 -22.77
C ASN A 156 2.91 6.56 -22.02
N ASP A 157 4.05 6.50 -22.71
CA ASP A 157 5.36 6.80 -22.12
C ASP A 157 5.41 8.22 -21.54
N HIS A 158 4.60 9.16 -22.04
CA HIS A 158 4.45 10.51 -21.50
C HIS A 158 3.83 10.57 -20.09
N ASP A 159 3.09 9.53 -19.68
CA ASP A 159 2.44 9.47 -18.37
C ASP A 159 3.34 8.83 -17.29
N CYS A 160 4.49 8.26 -17.69
CA CYS A 160 5.49 7.65 -16.80
C CYS A 160 6.37 8.70 -16.12
N VAL A 161 5.75 9.66 -15.43
CA VAL A 161 6.48 10.73 -14.75
C VAL A 161 7.00 10.24 -13.40
N GLU A 162 8.31 10.37 -13.17
CA GLU A 162 8.92 10.05 -11.89
C GLU A 162 8.36 10.90 -10.76
N PHE A 163 8.27 10.30 -9.58
CA PHE A 163 7.60 10.91 -8.45
C PHE A 163 8.55 11.75 -7.59
N PHE A 164 8.28 13.05 -7.43
CA PHE A 164 8.99 13.95 -6.51
C PHE A 164 8.13 14.24 -5.26
N PRO A 165 8.51 13.75 -4.07
CA PRO A 165 7.63 13.70 -2.90
C PRO A 165 7.37 15.04 -2.22
N TRP A 166 8.03 16.13 -2.64
CA TRP A 166 7.80 17.49 -2.15
C TRP A 166 6.92 18.34 -3.08
N LEU A 167 6.36 17.75 -4.14
CA LEU A 167 5.40 18.40 -5.05
C LEU A 167 3.94 17.95 -4.80
N LEU A 168 3.65 17.32 -3.66
CA LEU A 168 2.32 16.85 -3.23
C LEU A 168 1.94 17.36 -1.83
#